data_AF-A0A0N5AV79-F1
#
_entry.id   AF-A0A0N5AV79-F1
#
_cell.length_a   1.000
_cell.length_b   1.000
_cell.length_c   1.000
_cell.angle_alpha   90.00
_cell.angle_beta   90.00
_cell.angle_gamma   90.00
#
_symmetry.space_group_name_H-M   'P 1'
#
loop_
_entity.id
_entity.type
_entity.pdbx_description
1 polymer ?
#
loop_
_entity_poly.entity_id
_entity_poly.type
_entity_poly.pdbx_seq_one_letter_code
_entity_poly.pdbx_strand_id
1 'polypeptide(L)'
;MRVERILPFWVEAWLAVSAVVCTLDVVYTMLRPITLRGGRLEVAYAAWNLYSDIDLRYADEKDLVTMATGRLMIVEIILNLVALLMAFRGSRHTLLTAFTASAFVFWKTLLYMTLYIMTPDG
;
A
#
# COMPACT_ATOMS: atom_id res chain seq x y z
N MET A 1 -5.00 27.07 22.54
CA MET A 1 -5.46 25.70 22.88
C MET A 1 -4.71 24.73 21.97
N ARG A 2 -3.90 23.81 22.52
CA ARG A 2 -3.43 22.66 21.75
C ARG A 2 -4.66 21.76 21.60
N VAL A 3 -5.16 21.59 20.38
CA VAL A 3 -6.16 20.55 20.12
C VAL A 3 -5.47 19.24 20.51
N GLU A 4 -5.99 18.58 21.55
CA GLU A 4 -5.43 17.34 22.04
C GLU A 4 -5.54 16.31 20.90
N ARG A 5 -4.39 15.87 20.40
CA ARG A 5 -4.33 14.95 19.28
C ARG A 5 -4.69 13.56 19.78
N ILE A 6 -5.73 12.95 19.20
CA ILE A 6 -6.15 11.58 19.55
C ILE A 6 -5.06 10.59 19.17
N LEU A 7 -4.39 10.81 18.04
CA LEU A 7 -3.25 10.02 17.59
C LEU A 7 -1.95 10.82 17.78
N PRO A 8 -0.84 10.16 18.14
CA PRO A 8 0.48 10.77 18.02
C PRO A 8 0.72 11.24 16.59
N PHE A 9 1.37 12.40 16.42
CA PHE A 9 1.62 12.98 15.10
C PHE A 9 2.34 12.03 14.14
N TRP A 10 3.29 11.23 14.64
CA TRP A 10 4.01 10.27 13.82
C TRP A 10 3.08 9.19 13.24
N VAL A 11 1.99 8.82 13.93
CA VAL A 11 1.00 7.85 13.43
C VAL A 11 0.20 8.48 12.30
N GLU A 12 -0.27 9.72 12.45
CA GLU A 12 -0.96 10.43 11.38
C GLU A 12 -0.06 10.62 10.15
N ALA A 13 1.20 11.03 10.36
CA ALA A 13 2.17 11.15 9.29
C ALA A 13 2.39 9.81 8.58
N TRP A 14 2.50 8.71 9.35
CA TRP A 14 2.64 7.38 8.80
C TRP A 14 1.43 6.95 7.97
N LEU A 15 0.20 7.11 8.48
CA LEU A 15 -1.02 6.80 7.74
C LEU A 15 -1.10 7.57 6.41
N ALA A 16 -0.68 8.83 6.40
CA ALA A 16 -0.64 9.65 5.18
C ALA A 16 0.40 9.14 4.18
N VAL A 17 1.61 8.84 4.65
CA VAL A 17 2.67 8.26 3.81
C VAL A 17 2.25 6.90 3.26
N SER A 18 1.69 6.02 4.09
CA SER A 18 1.18 4.71 3.66
C SER A 18 0.10 4.86 2.59
N ALA A 19 -0.86 5.77 2.75
CA ALA A 19 -1.88 6.01 1.73
C ALA A 19 -1.27 6.41 0.38
N VAL A 20 -0.24 7.27 0.37
CA VAL A 20 0.47 7.67 -0.86
C VAL A 20 1.22 6.49 -1.46
N VAL A 21 2.04 5.80 -0.69
CA VAL A 21 2.87 4.69 -1.17
C VAL A 21 2.00 3.56 -1.71
N CYS A 22 0.97 3.14 -0.98
CA CYS A 22 0.05 2.11 -1.43
C CYS A 22 -0.73 2.54 -2.67
N THR A 23 -1.08 3.82 -2.81
CA THR A 23 -1.73 4.30 -4.05
C THR A 23 -0.79 4.14 -5.23
N LEU A 24 0.48 4.52 -5.08
CA LEU A 24 1.47 4.32 -6.13
C LEU A 24 1.63 2.84 -6.48
N ASP A 25 1.62 1.96 -5.48
CA ASP A 25 1.75 0.52 -5.66
C ASP A 25 0.54 -0.11 -6.37
N VAL A 26 -0.68 0.31 -6.02
CA VAL A 26 -1.90 -0.09 -6.72
C VAL A 26 -1.86 0.36 -8.17
N VAL A 27 -1.47 1.62 -8.43
CA VAL A 27 -1.37 2.13 -9.80
C VAL A 27 -0.30 1.36 -10.58
N TYR A 28 0.86 1.11 -9.98
CA TYR A 28 1.92 0.32 -10.60
C TYR A 28 1.42 -1.06 -11.02
N THR A 29 0.78 -1.78 -10.11
CA THR A 29 0.37 -3.18 -10.30
C THR A 29 -0.88 -3.34 -11.17
N MET A 30 -1.83 -2.40 -11.11
CA MET A 30 -3.10 -2.46 -11.85
C MET A 30 -3.01 -1.90 -13.27
N LEU A 31 -2.06 -1.00 -13.55
CA LEU A 31 -1.91 -0.39 -14.89
C LEU A 31 -0.84 -1.06 -15.75
N ARG A 32 -0.28 -2.20 -15.34
CA ARG A 32 0.63 -2.97 -16.20
C ARG A 32 -0.08 -3.36 -17.51
N PRO A 33 0.60 -3.29 -18.67
CA PRO A 33 2.04 -3.04 -18.86
C PRO A 33 2.45 -1.57 -18.94
N ILE A 34 1.52 -0.62 -18.80
CA ILE A 34 1.80 0.82 -19.01
C ILE A 34 2.87 1.32 -18.05
N THR A 35 2.92 0.78 -16.84
CA THR A 35 3.85 1.13 -15.76
C THR A 35 5.16 0.34 -15.78
N LEU A 36 5.22 -0.78 -16.51
CA LEU A 36 6.41 -1.60 -16.65
C LEU A 36 7.45 -0.97 -17.59
N ARG A 37 8.64 -1.57 -17.65
CA ARG A 37 9.69 -1.20 -18.63
C ARG A 37 9.21 -1.29 -20.06
N GLY A 38 9.53 -0.27 -20.86
CA GLY A 38 8.99 -0.07 -22.21
C GLY A 38 7.56 0.52 -22.22
N GLY A 39 6.93 0.67 -21.05
CA GLY A 39 5.61 1.26 -20.90
C GLY A 39 5.64 2.80 -20.86
N ARG A 40 4.49 3.43 -21.11
CA ARG A 40 4.38 4.90 -21.17
C ARG A 40 4.66 5.61 -19.83
N LEU A 41 4.52 4.91 -18.71
CA LEU A 41 4.73 5.42 -17.36
C LEU A 41 6.01 4.88 -16.72
N GLU A 42 6.88 4.22 -17.47
CA GLU A 42 8.13 3.63 -16.96
C GLU A 42 8.95 4.63 -16.14
N VAL A 43 9.16 5.84 -16.66
CA VAL A 43 9.98 6.88 -16.00
C VAL A 43 9.37 7.32 -14.67
N ALA A 44 8.04 7.44 -14.61
CA ALA A 44 7.32 7.80 -13.38
C ALA A 44 7.42 6.69 -12.32
N TYR A 45 7.58 5.44 -12.76
CA TYR A 45 7.68 4.25 -11.92
C TYR A 45 9.09 3.62 -11.93
N ALA A 46 10.13 4.40 -12.23
CA ALA A 46 11.50 3.88 -12.32
C ALA A 46 11.95 3.15 -11.04
N ALA A 47 11.56 3.65 -9.86
CA ALA A 47 11.85 3.00 -8.58
C ALA A 47 11.14 1.64 -8.42
N TRP A 48 9.89 1.51 -8.88
CA TRP A 48 9.16 0.24 -8.86
C TRP A 48 9.72 -0.75 -9.90
N ASN A 49 10.10 -0.25 -11.07
CA ASN A 49 10.77 -1.05 -12.09
C ASN A 49 12.16 -1.53 -11.64
N LEU A 50 12.84 -0.80 -10.76
CA LEU A 50 14.05 -1.30 -10.09
C LEU A 50 13.71 -2.37 -9.05
N TYR A 51 12.66 -2.15 -8.25
CA TYR A 51 12.21 -3.15 -7.28
C TYR A 51 11.76 -4.46 -7.94
N SER A 52 11.14 -4.39 -9.13
CA SER A 52 10.70 -5.58 -9.87
C SER A 52 11.84 -6.48 -10.37
N ASP A 53 13.09 -6.01 -10.34
CA ASP A 53 14.27 -6.86 -10.61
C ASP A 53 14.55 -7.85 -9.47
N ILE A 54 14.12 -7.49 -8.26
CA ILE A 54 14.29 -8.29 -7.05
C ILE A 54 13.04 -9.14 -6.83
N ASP A 55 11.87 -8.51 -6.95
CA ASP A 55 10.57 -9.16 -6.82
C ASP A 55 9.95 -9.37 -8.20
N LEU A 56 10.25 -10.53 -8.80
CA LEU A 56 9.88 -10.85 -10.17
C LEU A 56 8.35 -10.87 -10.39
N ARG A 57 7.54 -11.00 -9.33
CA ARG A 57 6.07 -10.91 -9.44
C ARG A 57 5.61 -9.51 -9.83
N TYR A 58 6.40 -8.49 -9.48
CA TYR A 58 6.14 -7.12 -9.89
C TYR A 58 6.45 -6.89 -11.38
N ALA A 59 7.34 -7.69 -11.97
CA ALA A 59 7.70 -7.64 -13.38
C ALA A 59 6.70 -8.38 -14.28
N ASP A 60 6.00 -9.40 -13.77
CA ASP A 60 4.97 -10.11 -14.52
C ASP A 60 3.68 -9.28 -14.63
N GLU A 61 3.31 -8.96 -15.87
CA GLU A 61 2.09 -8.25 -16.24
C GLU A 61 0.82 -8.92 -15.71
N LYS A 62 0.82 -10.27 -15.64
CA LYS A 62 -0.36 -11.08 -15.38
C LYS A 62 -0.30 -11.83 -14.05
N ASP A 63 0.64 -11.49 -13.16
CA ASP A 63 0.71 -12.15 -11.85
C ASP A 63 -0.55 -11.89 -11.01
N LEU A 64 -1.29 -12.97 -10.77
CA LEU A 64 -2.58 -12.95 -10.10
C LEU A 64 -2.48 -12.47 -8.65
N VAL A 65 -1.42 -12.85 -7.94
CA VAL A 65 -1.29 -12.55 -6.51
C VAL A 65 -1.01 -11.08 -6.30
N THR A 66 -0.07 -10.50 -7.06
CA THR A 66 0.25 -9.06 -6.99
C THR A 66 -0.98 -8.23 -7.36
N MET A 67 -1.77 -8.69 -8.34
CA MET A 67 -3.03 -8.03 -8.65
C MET A 67 -4.07 -8.15 -7.52
N ALA A 68 -4.18 -9.33 -6.89
CA ALA A 68 -5.10 -9.54 -5.78
C ALA A 68 -4.70 -8.72 -4.54
N THR A 69 -3.42 -8.67 -4.20
CA THR A 69 -2.92 -7.86 -3.08
C THR A 69 -3.03 -6.37 -3.35
N GLY A 70 -2.84 -5.91 -4.59
CA GLY A 70 -3.13 -4.53 -4.99
C GLY A 70 -4.60 -4.16 -4.75
N ARG A 71 -5.55 -5.05 -5.05
CA ARG A 71 -6.98 -4.79 -4.74
C ARG A 71 -7.25 -4.72 -3.24
N LEU A 72 -6.57 -5.53 -2.43
CA LEU A 72 -6.65 -5.43 -0.96
C LEU A 72 -6.05 -4.11 -0.44
N MET A 73 -4.99 -3.60 -1.07
CA MET A 73 -4.41 -2.30 -0.70
C MET A 73 -5.37 -1.12 -0.93
N ILE A 74 -6.34 -1.23 -1.85
CA ILE A 74 -7.38 -0.20 -2.02
C ILE A 74 -8.17 -0.01 -0.71
N VAL A 75 -8.48 -1.11 -0.02
CA VAL A 75 -9.18 -1.06 1.29
C VAL A 75 -8.30 -0.39 2.34
N GLU A 76 -7.00 -0.70 2.36
CA GLU A 76 -6.01 -0.05 3.23
C GLU A 76 -5.94 1.46 3.00
N ILE A 77 -5.85 1.90 1.74
CA ILE A 77 -5.81 3.32 1.37
C ILE A 77 -7.07 4.03 1.89
N ILE A 78 -8.25 3.46 1.64
CA ILE A 78 -9.53 4.02 2.12
C ILE A 78 -9.53 4.14 3.65
N LEU A 79 -9.12 3.08 4.37
CA LEU A 79 -9.11 3.09 5.83
C LEU A 79 -8.11 4.09 6.41
N ASN A 80 -6.93 4.24 5.81
CA ASN A 80 -5.94 5.24 6.21
C ASN A 80 -6.48 6.66 6.03
N LEU A 81 -7.09 6.96 4.87
CA LEU A 81 -7.71 8.26 4.60
C LEU A 81 -8.88 8.56 5.54
N VAL A 82 -9.72 7.55 5.83
CA VAL A 82 -10.82 7.67 6.79
C VAL A 82 -10.29 7.93 8.20
N ALA A 83 -9.25 7.23 8.64
CA ALA A 83 -8.61 7.44 9.94
C ALA A 83 -8.04 8.87 10.06
N LEU A 84 -7.37 9.38 9.01
CA LEU A 84 -6.88 10.75 8.96
C LEU A 84 -7.99 11.79 9.01
N LEU A 85 -9.07 11.58 8.26
CA LEU A 85 -10.24 12.45 8.29
C LEU A 85 -10.89 12.47 9.68
N MET A 86 -10.97 11.32 10.34
CA MET A 86 -11.49 11.21 11.71
C MET A 86 -10.58 11.90 12.73
N ALA A 87 -9.26 11.75 12.59
CA ALA A 87 -8.29 12.44 13.43
C ALA A 87 -8.44 13.96 13.31
N PHE A 88 -8.56 14.46 12.07
CA PHE A 88 -8.80 15.88 11.79
C PHE A 88 -10.11 16.40 12.42
N ARG A 89 -11.15 15.57 12.49
CA ARG A 89 -12.46 15.91 13.07
C ARG A 89 -12.56 15.65 14.58
N GLY A 90 -11.52 15.17 15.24
CA GLY A 90 -11.56 14.87 16.68
C GLY A 90 -12.47 13.69 17.05
N SER A 91 -12.66 12.71 16.15
CA SER A 91 -13.57 11.58 16.39
C SER A 91 -13.00 10.57 17.40
N ARG A 92 -13.79 10.17 18.40
CA ARG A 92 -13.42 9.12 19.38
C ARG A 92 -13.07 7.75 18.75
N HIS A 93 -13.55 7.49 17.53
CA HIS A 93 -13.31 6.23 16.83
C HIS A 93 -11.98 6.19 16.07
N THR A 94 -11.25 7.32 16.02
CA THR A 94 -9.98 7.45 15.29
C THR A 94 -8.97 6.37 15.68
N LEU A 95 -8.76 6.15 16.98
CA LEU A 95 -7.80 5.17 17.48
C LEU A 95 -8.14 3.75 17.02
N LEU A 96 -9.42 3.36 17.15
CA LEU A 96 -9.89 2.04 16.76
C LEU A 96 -9.73 1.82 15.25
N THR A 97 -10.08 2.81 14.43
CA THR A 97 -9.94 2.68 12.98
C THR A 97 -8.48 2.63 12.53
N ALA A 98 -7.61 3.46 13.11
CA ALA A 98 -6.17 3.42 12.81
C ALA A 98 -5.55 2.07 13.19
N PHE A 99 -5.97 1.50 14.33
CA PHE A 99 -5.57 0.16 14.76
C PHE A 99 -6.06 -0.91 13.77
N THR A 100 -7.35 -0.91 13.42
CA THR A 100 -7.92 -1.88 12.46
C THR A 100 -7.27 -1.78 11.09
N ALA A 101 -7.03 -0.56 10.59
CA ALA A 101 -6.31 -0.34 9.34
C ALA A 101 -4.93 -0.99 9.39
N SER A 102 -4.16 -0.71 10.45
CA SER A 102 -2.82 -1.28 10.67
C SER A 102 -2.84 -2.81 10.76
N ALA A 103 -3.84 -3.40 11.41
CA ALA A 103 -4.01 -4.85 11.48
C ALA A 103 -4.27 -5.47 10.11
N PHE A 104 -5.05 -4.81 9.25
CA PHE A 104 -5.28 -5.27 7.87
C PHE A 104 -4.02 -5.14 7.00
N VAL A 105 -3.26 -4.05 7.15
CA VAL A 105 -1.96 -3.89 6.47
C VAL A 105 -1.02 -5.03 6.83
N PHE A 106 -0.93 -5.33 8.13
CA PHE A 106 -0.13 -6.44 8.64
C PHE A 106 -0.57 -7.76 8.00
N TRP A 107 -1.87 -8.07 8.04
CA TRP A 107 -2.36 -9.34 7.52
C TRP A 107 -2.16 -9.50 6.02
N LYS A 108 -2.43 -8.45 5.23
CA LYS A 108 -2.12 -8.43 3.78
C LYS A 108 -0.64 -8.70 3.54
N THR A 109 0.24 -8.05 4.29
CA THR A 109 1.69 -8.21 4.12
C THR A 109 2.14 -9.61 4.49
N LEU A 110 1.60 -10.18 5.57
CA LEU A 110 1.81 -11.57 5.94
C LEU A 110 1.34 -12.52 4.83
N LEU A 111 0.13 -12.31 4.31
CA LEU A 111 -0.41 -13.11 3.20
C LEU A 111 0.51 -13.04 1.97
N TYR A 112 0.94 -11.85 1.57
CA TYR A 112 1.85 -11.68 0.42
C TYR A 112 3.16 -12.47 0.62
N MET A 113 3.77 -12.35 1.79
CA MET A 113 5.00 -13.07 2.13
C MET A 113 4.80 -14.59 2.21
N THR A 114 3.64 -15.05 2.69
CA THR A 114 3.34 -16.49 2.75
C THR A 114 2.99 -17.08 1.39
N LEU A 115 2.48 -16.29 0.45
CA LEU A 115 2.21 -16.71 -0.93
C LEU A 115 3.48 -16.73 -1.79
N TYR A 116 4.62 -16.37 -1.20
CA TYR A 116 5.97 -16.56 -1.72
C TYR A 116 6.43 -18.01 -1.44
N ILE A 117 5.68 -18.99 -1.98
CA ILE A 117 5.88 -20.43 -1.66
C ILE A 117 7.02 -21.07 -2.45
N MET A 118 7.55 -20.44 -3.50
CA MET A 118 8.78 -20.86 -4.19
C MET A 118 9.29 -19.75 -5.10
N THR A 119 10.53 -19.30 -4.92
CA THR A 119 11.33 -18.80 -6.05
C THR A 119 11.93 -20.05 -6.73
N PRO A 120 11.64 -20.35 -8.01
CA PRO A 120 12.35 -21.40 -8.74
C PRO A 120 13.85 -21.06 -8.84
N ASP A 121 14.71 -22.07 -8.79
CA ASP A 121 16.17 -21.90 -8.75
C ASP A 121 16.71 -21.08 -9.93
N GLY A 122 17.41 -19.98 -9.61
CA GLY A 122 18.45 -19.34 -10.45
C GLY A 122 17.99 -18.69 -11.74
#